data_AF-A0A3Q9XZX8-F1
#
_entry.id   AF-A0A3Q9XZX8-F1
#
_cell.length_a   1.000
_cell.length_b   1.000
_cell.length_c   1.000
_cell.angle_alpha   90.00
_cell.angle_beta   90.00
_cell.angle_gamma   90.00
#
_symmetry.space_group_name_H-M   'P 1'
#
loop_
_entity.id
_entity.type
_entity.pdbx_description
1 polymer ?
#
loop_
_entity_poly.entity_id
_entity_poly.type
_entity_poly.pdbx_seq_one_letter_code
_entity_poly.pdbx_strand_id
1 'polypeptide(L)'
;MINLDSKELLETDFNALARKILTLENQTNNFNEKVDNLAKVILFKNERHEQHLKTLCEQNQLFMETIVKLKSDNIILTTENKVLKQEAQKWKNKASKTQAVMQLALQANEQFGEAVQALTTDKEKLSQENGSLKEDKARLTQASHAFKQDNANLRAENQVLKDKNKGLKSEKQRLTTKVQAAENGFQTLTKENEHLRDLGGRLNQQIALLTQQAQEAPTLPPKILKLMIEEGLKVNPDTPLTEAIRLIFEINENLKKKNKELQATLIRIETTLGLQKGVSCDSILRAINKAIVIPNKLKVLGNKLVIANLLKKDYQPEDVLEILNGVLNDYLDFRRHQPMICKELGIKATSNIETILKKMQEKKDESGVSAYFSRLGRSTLCLLSLGFAKVV
;
A
#
# COMPACT_ATOMS: atom_id res chain seq x y z
N MET A 1 -215.80 -104.98 -6.85
CA MET A 1 -215.92 -103.52 -6.59
C MET A 1 -215.03 -103.18 -5.41
N ILE A 2 -214.33 -102.04 -5.48
CA ILE A 2 -213.12 -101.62 -4.74
C ILE A 2 -211.83 -102.16 -5.37
N ASN A 3 -210.82 -101.38 -5.75
CA ASN A 3 -210.74 -99.99 -6.22
C ASN A 3 -209.38 -99.91 -6.95
N LEU A 4 -209.36 -99.74 -8.27
CA LEU A 4 -208.10 -99.69 -9.05
C LEU A 4 -207.27 -98.43 -8.74
N ASP A 5 -207.80 -97.46 -7.99
CA ASP A 5 -207.14 -96.21 -7.60
C ASP A 5 -206.04 -96.35 -6.52
N SER A 6 -206.02 -97.41 -5.71
CA SER A 6 -205.03 -97.56 -4.62
C SER A 6 -203.65 -98.04 -5.08
N LYS A 7 -203.57 -98.68 -6.25
CA LYS A 7 -202.32 -99.24 -6.79
C LYS A 7 -201.51 -98.17 -7.53
N GLU A 8 -202.20 -97.27 -8.24
CA GLU A 8 -201.59 -96.09 -8.86
C GLU A 8 -201.01 -95.13 -7.81
N LEU A 9 -201.66 -94.92 -6.66
CA LEU A 9 -201.15 -94.02 -5.62
C LEU A 9 -199.85 -94.54 -4.98
N LEU A 10 -199.77 -95.84 -4.68
CA LEU A 10 -198.59 -96.47 -4.07
C LEU A 10 -197.40 -96.54 -5.04
N GLU A 11 -197.67 -96.77 -6.32
CA GLU A 11 -196.66 -96.74 -7.39
C GLU A 11 -196.16 -95.31 -7.64
N THR A 12 -197.01 -94.30 -7.48
CA THR A 12 -196.62 -92.89 -7.55
C THR A 12 -195.71 -92.50 -6.38
N ASP A 13 -196.02 -92.91 -5.16
CA ASP A 13 -195.22 -92.64 -3.95
C ASP A 13 -193.88 -93.38 -3.96
N PHE A 14 -193.85 -94.64 -4.41
CA PHE A 14 -192.61 -95.41 -4.54
C PHE A 14 -191.71 -94.82 -5.63
N ASN A 15 -192.28 -94.40 -6.76
CA ASN A 15 -191.54 -93.69 -7.81
C ASN A 15 -191.04 -92.30 -7.35
N ALA A 16 -191.79 -91.60 -6.48
CA ALA A 16 -191.34 -90.35 -5.87
C ALA A 16 -190.17 -90.57 -4.89
N LEU A 17 -190.23 -91.64 -4.08
CA LEU A 17 -189.15 -92.03 -3.18
C LEU A 17 -187.89 -92.46 -3.95
N ALA A 18 -188.04 -93.28 -4.99
CA ALA A 18 -186.94 -93.70 -5.85
C ALA A 18 -186.26 -92.51 -6.54
N ARG A 19 -187.06 -91.54 -7.06
CA ARG A 19 -186.51 -90.27 -7.59
C ARG A 19 -185.78 -89.47 -6.51
N LYS A 20 -186.26 -89.46 -5.28
CA LYS A 20 -185.63 -88.74 -4.16
C LYS A 20 -184.32 -89.41 -3.73
N ILE A 21 -184.26 -90.74 -3.69
CA ILE A 21 -183.03 -91.50 -3.44
C ILE A 21 -182.02 -91.22 -4.56
N LEU A 22 -182.42 -91.32 -5.82
CA LEU A 22 -181.54 -91.04 -6.97
C LEU A 22 -181.05 -89.58 -6.96
N THR A 23 -181.89 -88.64 -6.53
CA THR A 23 -181.51 -87.23 -6.36
C THR A 23 -180.49 -87.07 -5.24
N LEU A 24 -180.69 -87.74 -4.10
CA LEU A 24 -179.75 -87.73 -2.99
C LEU A 24 -178.42 -88.40 -3.36
N GLU A 25 -178.44 -89.54 -4.04
CA GLU A 25 -177.24 -90.21 -4.57
C GLU A 25 -176.48 -89.30 -5.54
N ASN A 26 -177.18 -88.65 -6.47
CA ASN A 26 -176.57 -87.67 -7.37
C ASN A 26 -175.99 -86.46 -6.62
N GLN A 27 -176.66 -85.99 -5.57
CA GLN A 27 -176.16 -84.91 -4.71
C GLN A 27 -174.93 -85.35 -3.91
N THR A 28 -174.92 -86.58 -3.36
CA THR A 28 -173.79 -87.16 -2.64
C THR A 28 -172.60 -87.38 -3.58
N ASN A 29 -172.83 -87.88 -4.80
CA ASN A 29 -171.78 -88.05 -5.80
C ASN A 29 -171.19 -86.69 -6.23
N ASN A 30 -172.02 -85.67 -6.45
CA ASN A 30 -171.57 -84.30 -6.73
C ASN A 30 -170.79 -83.70 -5.55
N PHE A 31 -171.23 -83.95 -4.32
CA PHE A 31 -170.52 -83.52 -3.12
C PHE A 31 -169.15 -84.22 -2.99
N ASN A 32 -169.09 -85.53 -3.19
CA ASN A 32 -167.85 -86.29 -3.17
C ASN A 32 -166.87 -85.82 -4.26
N GLU A 33 -167.36 -85.55 -5.48
CA GLU A 33 -166.53 -84.99 -6.55
C GLU A 33 -165.99 -83.59 -6.20
N LYS A 34 -166.81 -82.74 -5.56
CA LYS A 34 -166.37 -81.43 -5.03
C LYS A 34 -165.33 -81.58 -3.92
N VAL A 35 -165.51 -82.54 -3.01
CA VAL A 35 -164.55 -82.83 -1.94
C VAL A 35 -163.22 -83.33 -2.51
N ASP A 36 -163.24 -84.24 -3.48
CA ASP A 36 -162.03 -84.74 -4.14
C ASP A 36 -161.31 -83.65 -4.91
N ASN A 37 -162.05 -82.80 -5.64
CA ASN A 37 -161.48 -81.65 -6.33
C ASN A 37 -160.87 -80.65 -5.33
N LEU A 38 -161.55 -80.40 -4.21
CA LEU A 38 -161.03 -79.54 -3.15
C LEU A 38 -159.77 -80.14 -2.50
N ALA A 39 -159.75 -81.45 -2.24
CA ALA A 39 -158.60 -82.16 -1.68
C ALA A 39 -157.37 -82.05 -2.61
N LYS A 40 -157.55 -82.23 -3.92
CA LYS A 40 -156.49 -82.04 -4.93
C LYS A 40 -155.96 -80.60 -4.93
N VAL A 41 -156.85 -79.61 -4.88
CA VAL A 41 -156.47 -78.18 -4.83
C VAL A 41 -155.71 -77.85 -3.55
N ILE A 42 -156.16 -78.37 -2.40
CA ILE A 42 -155.49 -78.19 -1.10
C ILE A 42 -154.09 -78.81 -1.13
N LEU A 43 -153.97 -80.05 -1.64
CA LEU A 43 -152.69 -80.75 -1.73
C LEU A 43 -151.69 -79.99 -2.60
N PHE A 44 -152.10 -79.56 -3.81
CA PHE A 44 -151.27 -78.75 -4.69
C PHE A 44 -150.84 -77.41 -4.07
N LYS A 45 -151.76 -76.73 -3.35
CA LYS A 45 -151.42 -75.49 -2.63
C LYS A 45 -150.44 -75.74 -1.48
N ASN A 46 -150.59 -76.83 -0.74
CA ASN A 46 -149.68 -77.19 0.34
C ASN A 46 -148.28 -77.51 -0.19
N GLU A 47 -148.16 -78.29 -1.26
CA GLU A 47 -146.88 -78.56 -1.92
C GLU A 47 -146.22 -77.26 -2.39
N ARG A 48 -147.00 -76.34 -2.98
CA ARG A 48 -146.48 -75.02 -3.39
C ARG A 48 -146.03 -74.17 -2.21
N HIS A 49 -146.78 -74.16 -1.10
CA HIS A 49 -146.38 -73.46 0.12
C HIS A 49 -145.10 -74.03 0.72
N GLU A 50 -144.94 -75.36 0.71
CA GLU A 50 -143.72 -76.01 1.19
C GLU A 50 -142.51 -75.64 0.33
N GLN A 51 -142.67 -75.60 -1.00
CA GLN A 51 -141.62 -75.12 -1.91
C GLN A 51 -141.24 -73.65 -1.67
N HIS A 52 -142.25 -72.78 -1.48
CA HIS A 52 -141.99 -71.37 -1.14
C HIS A 52 -141.28 -71.23 0.20
N LEU A 53 -141.68 -72.00 1.23
CA LEU A 53 -141.01 -72.01 2.54
C LEU A 53 -139.57 -72.48 2.43
N LYS A 54 -139.30 -73.54 1.66
CA LYS A 54 -137.94 -74.02 1.41
C LYS A 54 -137.08 -72.94 0.74
N THR A 55 -137.60 -72.31 -0.31
CA THR A 55 -136.91 -71.21 -1.03
C THR A 55 -136.62 -70.04 -0.08
N LEU A 56 -137.58 -69.67 0.77
CA LEU A 56 -137.41 -68.59 1.73
C LEU A 56 -136.34 -68.92 2.79
N CYS A 57 -136.30 -70.17 3.27
CA CYS A 57 -135.25 -70.63 4.18
C CYS A 57 -133.86 -70.57 3.53
N GLU A 58 -133.72 -71.01 2.28
CA GLU A 58 -132.46 -70.96 1.53
C GLU A 58 -132.00 -69.50 1.31
N GLN A 59 -132.91 -68.60 0.93
CA GLN A 59 -132.61 -67.17 0.78
C GLN A 59 -132.20 -66.52 2.10
N ASN A 60 -132.89 -66.85 3.20
CA ASN A 60 -132.55 -66.36 4.53
C ASN A 60 -131.18 -66.85 4.96
N GLN A 61 -130.82 -68.10 4.66
CA GLN A 61 -129.49 -68.63 4.93
C GLN A 61 -128.41 -67.86 4.16
N LEU A 62 -128.60 -67.66 2.85
CA LEU A 62 -127.66 -66.91 2.01
C LEU A 62 -127.50 -65.46 2.49
N PHE A 63 -128.59 -64.83 2.91
CA PHE A 63 -128.58 -63.48 3.48
C PHE A 63 -127.77 -63.43 4.78
N MET A 64 -127.95 -64.40 5.67
CA MET A 64 -127.19 -64.51 6.92
C MET A 64 -125.70 -64.74 6.66
N GLU A 65 -125.34 -65.61 5.72
CA GLU A 65 -123.95 -65.83 5.30
C GLU A 65 -123.32 -64.54 4.76
N THR A 66 -124.06 -63.78 3.95
CA THR A 66 -123.63 -62.49 3.42
C THR A 66 -123.41 -61.46 4.53
N ILE A 67 -124.31 -61.38 5.51
CA ILE A 67 -124.15 -60.50 6.69
C ILE A 67 -122.88 -60.84 7.46
N VAL A 68 -122.61 -62.14 7.70
CA VAL A 68 -121.41 -62.58 8.41
C VAL A 68 -120.15 -62.18 7.65
N LYS A 69 -120.13 -62.39 6.33
CA LYS A 69 -119.00 -61.97 5.48
C LYS A 69 -118.77 -60.46 5.52
N LEU A 70 -119.82 -59.65 5.35
CA LEU A 70 -119.72 -58.20 5.40
C LEU A 70 -119.23 -57.68 6.75
N LYS A 71 -119.62 -58.32 7.86
CA LYS A 71 -119.09 -58.00 9.19
C LYS A 71 -117.59 -58.28 9.27
N SER A 72 -117.14 -59.42 8.75
CA SER A 72 -115.71 -59.76 8.68
C SER A 72 -114.93 -58.74 7.86
N ASP A 73 -115.40 -58.41 6.65
CA ASP A 73 -114.76 -57.46 5.76
C ASP A 73 -114.68 -56.06 6.40
N ASN A 74 -115.72 -55.62 7.11
CA ASN A 74 -115.72 -54.35 7.83
C ASN A 74 -114.68 -54.32 8.96
N ILE A 75 -114.50 -55.42 9.69
CA ILE A 75 -113.45 -55.54 10.73
C ILE A 75 -112.06 -55.43 10.10
N ILE A 76 -111.83 -56.10 8.95
CA ILE A 76 -110.56 -56.03 8.21
C ILE A 76 -110.29 -54.59 7.76
N LEU A 77 -111.24 -53.97 7.06
CA LEU A 77 -111.12 -52.58 6.57
C LEU A 77 -110.90 -51.58 7.70
N THR A 78 -111.55 -51.78 8.85
CA THR A 78 -111.34 -50.94 10.04
C THR A 78 -109.93 -51.09 10.58
N THR A 79 -109.38 -52.30 10.55
CA THR A 79 -108.02 -52.59 11.00
C THR A 79 -106.98 -52.02 10.06
N GLU A 80 -107.14 -52.21 8.75
CA GLU A 80 -106.26 -51.63 7.71
C GLU A 80 -106.25 -50.11 7.77
N ASN A 81 -107.42 -49.46 7.93
CA ASN A 81 -107.50 -48.02 8.10
C ASN A 81 -106.75 -47.51 9.35
N LYS A 82 -106.73 -48.27 10.44
CA LYS A 82 -105.94 -47.92 11.63
C LYS A 82 -104.44 -48.00 11.34
N VAL A 83 -103.99 -49.03 10.63
CA VAL A 83 -102.58 -49.20 10.23
C VAL A 83 -102.14 -48.06 9.31
N LEU A 84 -102.91 -47.76 8.27
CA LEU A 84 -102.61 -46.67 7.33
C LEU A 84 -102.51 -45.30 8.03
N LYS A 85 -103.39 -45.03 9.01
CA LYS A 85 -103.29 -43.81 9.83
C LYS A 85 -102.00 -43.75 10.65
N GLN A 86 -101.57 -44.87 11.21
CA GLN A 86 -100.29 -44.94 11.94
C GLN A 86 -99.10 -44.74 11.01
N GLU A 87 -99.12 -45.33 9.82
CA GLU A 87 -98.07 -45.14 8.81
C GLU A 87 -98.01 -43.70 8.31
N ALA A 88 -99.15 -43.09 7.99
CA ALA A 88 -99.22 -41.68 7.62
C ALA A 88 -98.61 -40.77 8.70
N GLN A 89 -98.87 -41.07 9.98
CA GLN A 89 -98.25 -40.33 11.08
C GLN A 89 -96.74 -40.56 11.18
N LYS A 90 -96.26 -41.79 10.97
CA LYS A 90 -94.81 -42.09 10.92
C LYS A 90 -94.12 -41.32 9.78
N TRP A 91 -94.73 -41.28 8.60
CA TRP A 91 -94.21 -40.52 7.46
C TRP A 91 -94.21 -39.02 7.72
N LYS A 92 -95.27 -38.48 8.32
CA LYS A 92 -95.33 -37.07 8.74
C LYS A 92 -94.18 -36.74 9.70
N ASN A 93 -93.96 -37.57 10.72
CA ASN A 93 -92.86 -37.38 11.67
C ASN A 93 -91.48 -37.45 10.99
N LYS A 94 -91.30 -38.39 10.04
CA LYS A 94 -90.05 -38.53 9.28
C LYS A 94 -89.79 -37.31 8.39
N ALA A 95 -90.83 -36.79 7.72
CA ALA A 95 -90.75 -35.59 6.91
C ALA A 95 -90.34 -34.37 7.75
N SER A 96 -90.99 -34.17 8.91
CA SER A 96 -90.63 -33.08 9.83
C SER A 96 -89.18 -33.17 10.33
N LYS A 97 -88.70 -34.38 10.68
CA LYS A 97 -87.29 -34.57 11.07
C LYS A 97 -86.33 -34.26 9.93
N THR A 98 -86.66 -34.69 8.71
CA THR A 98 -85.83 -34.44 7.53
C THR A 98 -85.75 -32.95 7.22
N GLN A 99 -86.87 -32.23 7.34
CA GLN A 99 -86.92 -30.78 7.18
C GLN A 99 -86.05 -30.06 8.23
N ALA A 100 -86.09 -30.49 9.49
CA ALA A 100 -85.25 -29.92 10.54
C ALA A 100 -83.76 -30.15 10.28
N VAL A 101 -83.37 -31.36 9.84
CA VAL A 101 -81.98 -31.66 9.47
C VAL A 101 -81.53 -30.81 8.28
N MET A 102 -82.38 -30.62 7.28
CA MET A 102 -82.07 -29.78 6.12
C MET A 102 -81.87 -28.30 6.52
N GLN A 103 -82.68 -27.77 7.44
CA GLN A 103 -82.50 -26.42 7.95
C GLN A 103 -81.17 -26.26 8.70
N LEU A 104 -80.80 -27.23 9.54
CA LEU A 104 -79.51 -27.22 10.25
C LEU A 104 -78.34 -27.29 9.27
N ALA A 105 -78.44 -28.11 8.21
CA ALA A 105 -77.41 -28.20 7.18
C ALA A 105 -77.23 -26.88 6.41
N LEU A 106 -78.33 -26.18 6.10
CA LEU A 106 -78.27 -24.86 5.46
C LEU A 106 -77.60 -23.82 6.36
N GLN A 107 -77.96 -23.78 7.64
CA GLN A 107 -77.34 -22.87 8.62
C GLN A 107 -75.84 -23.15 8.78
N ALA A 108 -75.45 -24.43 8.87
CA ALA A 108 -74.04 -24.81 8.93
C ALA A 108 -73.29 -24.38 7.67
N ASN A 109 -73.90 -24.54 6.49
CA ASN A 109 -73.28 -24.14 5.23
C ASN A 109 -73.10 -22.62 5.11
N GLU A 110 -74.04 -21.83 5.64
CA GLU A 110 -73.91 -20.37 5.75
C GLU A 110 -72.74 -19.98 6.67
N GLN A 111 -72.65 -20.58 7.86
CA GLN A 111 -71.53 -20.37 8.78
C GLN A 111 -70.18 -20.76 8.17
N PHE A 112 -70.13 -21.86 7.41
CA PHE A 112 -68.93 -22.24 6.68
C PHE A 112 -68.57 -21.22 5.59
N GLY A 113 -69.57 -20.67 4.88
CA GLY A 113 -69.37 -19.60 3.92
C GLY A 113 -68.76 -18.36 4.55
N GLU A 114 -69.29 -17.91 5.69
CA GLU A 114 -68.76 -16.77 6.46
C GLU A 114 -67.32 -17.02 6.92
N ALA A 115 -67.03 -18.21 7.45
CA ALA A 115 -65.69 -18.59 7.88
C ALA A 115 -64.67 -18.59 6.72
N VAL A 116 -65.06 -19.09 5.55
CA VAL A 116 -64.23 -19.07 4.34
C VAL A 116 -63.96 -17.63 3.89
N GLN A 117 -64.95 -16.76 3.96
CA GLN A 117 -64.80 -15.34 3.59
C GLN A 117 -63.88 -14.59 4.56
N ALA A 118 -64.00 -14.86 5.86
CA ALA A 118 -63.10 -14.32 6.88
C ALA A 118 -61.65 -14.77 6.65
N LEU A 119 -61.43 -16.08 6.43
CA LEU A 119 -60.09 -16.63 6.14
C LEU A 119 -59.49 -16.07 4.85
N THR A 120 -60.32 -15.83 3.82
CA THR A 120 -59.87 -15.21 2.57
C THR A 120 -59.40 -13.77 2.80
N THR A 121 -60.17 -13.01 3.59
CA THR A 121 -59.81 -11.64 3.99
C THR A 121 -58.51 -11.60 4.78
N ASP A 122 -58.34 -12.50 5.74
CA ASP A 122 -57.11 -12.58 6.55
C ASP A 122 -55.90 -12.99 5.70
N LYS A 123 -56.08 -13.91 4.74
CA LYS A 123 -55.04 -14.27 3.78
C LYS A 123 -54.57 -13.07 2.96
N GLU A 124 -55.50 -12.22 2.50
CA GLU A 124 -55.17 -11.00 1.76
C GLU A 124 -54.39 -10.00 2.62
N LYS A 125 -54.84 -9.76 3.85
CA LYS A 125 -54.12 -8.90 4.82
C LYS A 125 -52.70 -9.40 5.07
N LEU A 126 -52.53 -10.70 5.36
CA LEU A 126 -51.21 -11.30 5.57
C LEU A 126 -50.33 -11.19 4.32
N SER A 127 -50.91 -11.30 3.13
CA SER A 127 -50.16 -11.11 1.88
C SER A 127 -49.68 -9.66 1.72
N GLN A 128 -50.49 -8.68 2.10
CA GLN A 128 -50.13 -7.26 2.08
C GLN A 128 -49.03 -6.96 3.11
N GLU A 129 -49.17 -7.45 4.35
CA GLU A 129 -48.15 -7.32 5.40
C GLU A 129 -46.82 -7.93 4.97
N ASN A 130 -46.84 -9.14 4.39
CA ASN A 130 -45.64 -9.78 3.87
C ASN A 130 -45.00 -8.99 2.72
N GLY A 131 -45.80 -8.31 1.89
CA GLY A 131 -45.32 -7.36 0.89
C GLY A 131 -44.56 -6.19 1.52
N SER A 132 -45.20 -5.52 2.49
CA SER A 132 -44.60 -4.40 3.24
C SER A 132 -43.28 -4.79 3.93
N LEU A 133 -43.25 -5.96 4.59
CA LEU A 133 -42.04 -6.46 5.25
C LEU A 133 -40.89 -6.74 4.27
N LYS A 134 -41.18 -7.20 3.04
CA LYS A 134 -40.15 -7.37 2.01
C LYS A 134 -39.56 -6.03 1.57
N GLU A 135 -40.38 -5.00 1.44
CA GLU A 135 -39.91 -3.64 1.13
C GLU A 135 -39.05 -3.08 2.26
N ASP A 136 -39.47 -3.23 3.52
CA ASP A 136 -38.68 -2.82 4.68
C ASP A 136 -37.33 -3.53 4.73
N LYS A 137 -37.31 -4.83 4.47
CA LYS A 137 -36.06 -5.61 4.38
C LYS A 137 -35.14 -5.07 3.29
N ALA A 138 -35.68 -4.70 2.12
CA ALA A 138 -34.90 -4.10 1.04
C ALA A 138 -34.31 -2.75 1.44
N ARG A 139 -35.14 -1.86 2.05
CA ARG A 139 -34.70 -0.56 2.58
C ARG A 139 -33.58 -0.71 3.63
N LEU A 140 -33.73 -1.62 4.58
CA LEU A 140 -32.72 -1.90 5.60
C LEU A 140 -31.42 -2.44 5.02
N THR A 141 -31.50 -3.30 4.00
CA THR A 141 -30.32 -3.83 3.32
C THR A 141 -29.56 -2.72 2.60
N GLN A 142 -30.27 -1.82 1.92
CA GLN A 142 -29.67 -0.65 1.28
C GLN A 142 -29.01 0.29 2.29
N ALA A 143 -29.69 0.58 3.40
CA ALA A 143 -29.14 1.39 4.49
C ALA A 143 -27.87 0.74 5.09
N SER A 144 -27.87 -0.58 5.28
CA SER A 144 -26.69 -1.32 5.76
C SER A 144 -25.50 -1.20 4.80
N HIS A 145 -25.73 -1.25 3.49
CA HIS A 145 -24.69 -1.01 2.49
C HIS A 145 -24.15 0.42 2.55
N ALA A 146 -25.03 1.42 2.66
CA ALA A 146 -24.62 2.81 2.80
C ALA A 146 -23.75 3.01 4.06
N PHE A 147 -24.16 2.49 5.21
CA PHE A 147 -23.37 2.59 6.44
C PHE A 147 -22.02 1.88 6.36
N LYS A 148 -21.93 0.73 5.67
CA LYS A 148 -20.64 0.07 5.43
C LYS A 148 -19.72 0.94 4.58
N GLN A 149 -20.25 1.59 3.56
CA GLN A 149 -19.50 2.50 2.71
C GLN A 149 -19.01 3.73 3.49
N ASP A 150 -19.89 4.36 4.27
CA ASP A 150 -19.54 5.51 5.10
C ASP A 150 -18.45 5.15 6.12
N ASN A 151 -18.56 3.99 6.76
CA ASN A 151 -17.53 3.52 7.70
C ASN A 151 -16.18 3.25 7.00
N ALA A 152 -16.19 2.76 5.76
CA ALA A 152 -14.97 2.59 4.97
C ALA A 152 -14.33 3.96 4.63
N ASN A 153 -15.15 4.93 4.23
CA ASN A 153 -14.71 6.30 3.94
C ASN A 153 -14.10 6.96 5.20
N LEU A 154 -14.77 6.87 6.35
CA LEU A 154 -14.27 7.40 7.62
C LEU A 154 -12.96 6.74 8.05
N ARG A 155 -12.80 5.43 7.84
CA ARG A 155 -11.52 4.74 8.11
C ARG A 155 -10.40 5.25 7.21
N ALA A 156 -10.68 5.48 5.92
CA ALA A 156 -9.71 6.05 5.00
C ALA A 156 -9.32 7.49 5.39
N GLU A 157 -10.29 8.33 5.74
CA GLU A 157 -10.04 9.69 6.21
C GLU A 157 -9.21 9.72 7.49
N ASN A 158 -9.52 8.84 8.46
CA ASN A 158 -8.76 8.71 9.69
C ASN A 158 -7.30 8.27 9.41
N GLN A 159 -7.08 7.40 8.43
CA GLN A 159 -5.73 7.01 8.02
C GLN A 159 -4.96 8.21 7.44
N VAL A 160 -5.58 9.01 6.57
CA VAL A 160 -4.97 10.25 6.03
C VAL A 160 -4.60 11.22 7.17
N LEU A 161 -5.48 11.39 8.17
CA LEU A 161 -5.21 12.24 9.32
C LEU A 161 -4.04 11.71 10.17
N LYS A 162 -3.95 10.39 10.38
CA LYS A 162 -2.81 9.77 11.07
C LYS A 162 -1.49 10.03 10.36
N ASP A 163 -1.48 9.92 9.03
CA ASP A 163 -0.26 10.13 8.24
C ASP A 163 0.13 11.62 8.21
N LYS A 164 -0.84 12.54 8.09
CA LYS A 164 -0.59 13.97 8.28
C LYS A 164 0.00 14.27 9.67
N ASN A 165 -0.52 13.66 10.72
CA ASN A 165 -0.01 13.85 12.08
C ASN A 165 1.43 13.33 12.24
N LYS A 166 1.78 12.19 11.63
CA LYS A 166 3.17 11.70 11.58
C LYS A 166 4.10 12.68 10.84
N GLY A 167 3.64 13.22 9.71
CA GLY A 167 4.37 14.24 8.95
C GLY A 167 4.63 15.49 9.79
N LEU A 168 3.60 16.01 10.47
CA LEU A 168 3.72 17.16 11.36
C LEU A 168 4.67 16.91 12.54
N LYS A 169 4.62 15.72 13.16
CA LYS A 169 5.58 15.34 14.21
C LYS A 169 7.02 15.33 13.71
N SER A 170 7.24 14.81 12.51
CA SER A 170 8.57 14.76 11.89
C SER A 170 9.09 16.16 11.55
N GLU A 171 8.24 17.03 11.00
CA GLU A 171 8.59 18.42 10.72
C GLU A 171 8.86 19.20 12.02
N LYS A 172 8.05 18.99 13.07
CA LYS A 172 8.31 19.56 14.39
C LYS A 172 9.69 19.15 14.90
N GLN A 173 10.05 17.88 14.81
CA GLN A 173 11.37 17.40 15.22
C GLN A 173 12.49 18.07 14.41
N ARG A 174 12.34 18.16 13.09
CA ARG A 174 13.30 18.83 12.20
C ARG A 174 13.49 20.30 12.57
N LEU A 175 12.39 21.02 12.82
CA LEU A 175 12.43 22.42 13.24
C LEU A 175 13.11 22.56 14.61
N THR A 176 12.80 21.70 15.58
CA THR A 176 13.49 21.69 16.88
C THR A 176 15.01 21.49 16.71
N THR A 177 15.45 20.57 15.86
CA THR A 177 16.88 20.39 15.55
C THR A 177 17.51 21.63 14.90
N LYS A 178 16.81 22.28 13.97
CA LYS A 178 17.29 23.53 13.34
C LYS A 178 17.41 24.67 14.36
N VAL A 179 16.44 24.82 15.26
CA VAL A 179 16.48 25.81 16.35
C VAL A 179 17.69 25.55 17.24
N GLN A 180 17.90 24.31 17.68
CA GLN A 180 19.07 23.95 18.49
C GLN A 180 20.39 24.26 17.78
N ALA A 181 20.50 23.96 16.48
CA ALA A 181 21.69 24.28 15.69
C ALA A 181 21.92 25.78 15.58
N ALA A 182 20.85 26.57 15.39
CA ALA A 182 20.92 28.03 15.36
C ALA A 182 21.34 28.60 16.72
N GLU A 183 20.79 28.10 17.83
CA GLU A 183 21.19 28.48 19.19
C GLU A 183 22.67 28.18 19.45
N ASN A 184 23.15 27.00 19.06
CA ASN A 184 24.57 26.63 19.17
C ASN A 184 25.48 27.55 18.32
N GLY A 185 25.05 27.88 17.10
CA GLY A 185 25.73 28.85 16.24
C GLY A 185 25.79 30.24 16.88
N PHE A 186 24.68 30.70 17.47
CA PHE A 186 24.61 31.97 18.19
C PHE A 186 25.52 32.00 19.41
N GLN A 187 25.58 30.92 20.20
CA GLN A 187 26.52 30.80 21.32
C GLN A 187 27.98 30.84 20.85
N THR A 188 28.30 30.20 19.72
CA THR A 188 29.64 30.23 19.13
C THR A 188 30.03 31.64 18.71
N LEU A 189 29.15 32.32 17.98
CA LEU A 189 29.36 33.72 17.58
C LEU A 189 29.50 34.65 18.78
N THR A 190 28.72 34.42 19.85
CA THR A 190 28.83 35.18 21.10
C THR A 190 30.22 35.04 21.70
N LYS A 191 30.75 33.81 21.82
CA LYS A 191 32.10 33.54 22.32
C LYS A 191 33.18 34.16 21.44
N GLU A 192 33.02 34.09 20.12
CA GLU A 192 33.96 34.70 19.17
C GLU A 192 33.97 36.23 19.30
N ASN A 193 32.80 36.85 19.45
CA ASN A 193 32.69 38.29 19.73
C ASN A 193 33.36 38.68 21.06
N GLU A 194 33.17 37.88 22.11
CA GLU A 194 33.86 38.09 23.38
C GLU A 194 35.38 38.02 23.23
N HIS A 195 35.88 37.05 22.46
CA HIS A 195 37.30 36.91 22.16
C HIS A 195 37.85 38.08 21.34
N LEU A 196 37.13 38.53 20.30
CA LEU A 196 37.51 39.69 19.50
C LEU A 196 37.54 40.98 20.34
N ARG A 197 36.57 41.15 21.24
CA ARG A 197 36.53 42.28 22.18
C ARG A 197 37.73 42.26 23.13
N ASP A 198 38.11 41.09 23.64
CA ASP A 198 39.32 40.92 24.46
C ASP A 198 40.60 41.23 23.68
N LEU A 199 40.72 40.72 22.44
CA LEU A 199 41.84 41.01 21.55
C LEU A 199 41.94 42.52 21.24
N GLY A 200 40.82 43.16 20.95
CA GLY A 200 40.73 44.61 20.75
C GLY A 200 41.14 45.39 22.00
N GLY A 201 40.76 44.92 23.20
CA GLY A 201 41.22 45.46 24.47
C GLY A 201 42.75 45.40 24.63
N ARG A 202 43.36 44.24 24.33
CA ARG A 202 44.81 44.04 24.36
C ARG A 202 45.56 44.91 23.36
N LEU A 203 45.06 45.00 22.12
CA LEU A 203 45.60 45.88 21.09
C LEU A 203 45.57 47.35 21.52
N ASN A 204 44.45 47.81 22.09
CA ASN A 204 44.34 49.17 22.59
C ASN A 204 45.33 49.45 23.74
N GLN A 205 45.52 48.49 24.66
CA GLN A 205 46.55 48.59 25.70
C GLN A 205 47.96 48.69 25.10
N GLN A 206 48.27 47.89 24.09
CA GLN A 206 49.56 47.91 23.41
C GLN A 206 49.81 49.23 22.67
N ILE A 207 48.79 49.78 22.01
CA ILE A 207 48.85 51.10 21.38
C ILE A 207 49.10 52.19 22.43
N ALA A 208 48.44 52.11 23.60
CA ALA A 208 48.65 53.06 24.69
C ALA A 208 50.11 52.99 25.22
N LEU A 209 50.66 51.79 25.41
CA LEU A 209 52.06 51.60 25.81
C LEU A 209 53.06 52.14 24.78
N LEU A 210 52.85 51.88 23.49
CA LEU A 210 53.70 52.40 22.41
C LEU A 210 53.61 53.94 22.32
N THR A 211 52.43 54.51 22.53
CA THR A 211 52.22 55.95 22.56
C THR A 211 52.92 56.59 23.76
N GLN A 212 52.91 55.92 24.91
CA GLN A 212 53.67 56.34 26.09
C GLN A 212 55.20 56.26 25.87
N GLN A 213 55.69 55.18 25.24
CA GLN A 213 57.11 55.06 24.86
C GLN A 213 57.56 56.13 23.86
N ALA A 214 56.67 56.56 22.95
CA ALA A 214 56.96 57.66 22.03
C ALA A 214 57.06 59.04 22.72
N GLN A 215 56.40 59.22 23.87
CA GLN A 215 56.51 60.43 24.69
C GLN A 215 57.78 60.46 25.56
N GLU A 216 58.42 59.31 25.81
CA GLU A 216 59.65 59.20 26.61
C GLU A 216 60.97 59.36 25.81
N ALA A 217 60.91 59.74 24.53
CA ALA A 217 62.10 59.95 23.69
C ALA A 217 62.41 61.44 23.38
N PRO A 218 62.89 62.28 24.33
CA PRO A 218 63.27 63.67 24.05
C PRO A 218 64.78 63.89 23.73
N THR A 219 65.54 62.89 23.23
CA THR A 219 67.01 63.02 23.13
C THR A 219 67.65 62.64 21.78
N LEU A 220 66.90 62.60 20.68
CA LEU A 220 67.47 62.36 19.35
C LEU A 220 68.34 63.54 18.80
N PRO A 221 67.97 64.83 18.98
CA PRO A 221 68.73 65.94 18.39
C PRO A 221 70.17 66.11 18.91
N PRO A 222 70.48 65.98 20.22
CA PRO A 222 71.84 66.13 20.73
C PRO A 222 72.79 65.02 20.26
N LYS A 223 72.25 63.82 20.04
CA LYS A 223 73.05 62.62 19.67
C LYS A 223 73.50 62.66 18.21
N ILE A 224 72.68 63.24 17.33
CA ILE A 224 73.00 63.45 15.91
C ILE A 224 74.05 64.56 15.75
N LEU A 225 73.94 65.66 16.50
CA LEU A 225 74.94 66.74 16.53
C LEU A 225 76.31 66.24 17.01
N LYS A 226 76.34 65.37 18.02
CA LYS A 226 77.58 64.77 18.52
C LYS A 226 78.29 63.94 17.45
N LEU A 227 77.56 63.11 16.70
CA LEU A 227 78.10 62.32 15.59
C LEU A 227 78.60 63.20 14.43
N MET A 228 77.92 64.31 14.12
CA MET A 228 78.36 65.24 13.07
C MET A 228 79.68 65.95 13.42
N ILE A 229 79.90 66.27 14.70
CA ILE A 229 81.16 66.86 15.19
C ILE A 229 82.28 65.81 15.20
N GLU A 230 81.99 64.58 15.66
CA GLU A 230 82.96 63.46 15.69
C GLU A 230 83.44 63.07 14.28
N GLU A 231 82.57 63.15 13.27
CA GLU A 231 82.88 62.87 11.85
C GLU A 231 83.48 64.08 11.10
N GLY A 232 83.89 65.13 11.82
CA GLY A 232 84.77 66.19 11.28
C GLY A 232 84.07 67.42 10.71
N LEU A 233 82.77 67.62 10.93
CA LEU A 233 82.08 68.86 10.56
C LEU A 233 82.42 69.99 11.56
N LYS A 234 83.01 71.09 11.08
CA LYS A 234 83.33 72.27 11.92
C LYS A 234 82.07 73.10 12.22
N VAL A 235 81.29 72.68 13.20
CA VAL A 235 80.09 73.42 13.68
C VAL A 235 80.12 73.56 15.20
N ASN A 236 79.63 74.69 15.72
CA ASN A 236 79.60 74.95 17.16
C ASN A 236 78.50 74.09 17.83
N PRO A 237 78.65 73.61 19.08
CA PRO A 237 77.69 72.71 19.74
C PRO A 237 76.27 73.29 19.86
N ASP A 238 76.16 74.62 19.85
CA ASP A 238 74.89 75.35 19.98
C ASP A 238 74.22 75.65 18.63
N THR A 239 74.74 75.10 17.53
CA THR A 239 74.19 75.30 16.19
C THR A 239 72.93 74.44 16.01
N PRO A 240 71.77 75.00 15.61
CA PRO A 240 70.57 74.21 15.35
C PRO A 240 70.85 73.10 14.33
N LEU A 241 70.33 71.89 14.57
CA LEU A 241 70.55 70.73 13.69
C LEU A 241 70.20 71.01 12.22
N THR A 242 69.19 71.86 11.99
CA THR A 242 68.80 72.37 10.67
C THR A 242 69.92 73.13 9.95
N GLU A 243 70.73 73.91 10.67
CA GLU A 243 71.83 74.68 10.09
C GLU A 243 73.10 73.82 9.90
N ALA A 244 73.33 72.84 10.77
CA ALA A 244 74.36 71.81 10.55
C ALA A 244 74.10 70.98 9.29
N ILE A 245 72.82 70.63 9.03
CA ILE A 245 72.41 69.94 7.80
C ILE A 245 72.66 70.82 6.57
N ARG A 246 72.41 72.14 6.64
CA ARG A 246 72.66 73.07 5.53
C ARG A 246 74.12 73.10 5.11
N LEU A 247 75.06 73.09 6.08
CA LEU A 247 76.49 73.05 5.82
C LEU A 247 76.96 71.74 5.15
N ILE A 248 76.36 70.60 5.51
CA ILE A 248 76.62 69.32 4.82
C ILE A 248 76.23 69.41 3.34
N PHE A 249 75.10 70.03 3.03
CA PHE A 249 74.66 70.21 1.65
C PHE A 249 75.65 71.08 0.84
N GLU A 250 76.20 72.13 1.44
CA GLU A 250 77.17 73.02 0.78
C GLU A 250 78.53 72.34 0.53
N ILE A 251 79.00 71.50 1.47
CA ILE A 251 80.18 70.64 1.28
C ILE A 251 79.92 69.64 0.13
N ASN A 252 78.74 69.05 0.05
CA ASN A 252 78.38 68.07 -0.98
C ASN A 252 78.37 68.69 -2.39
N GLU A 253 77.85 69.91 -2.54
CA GLU A 253 77.89 70.63 -3.83
C GLU A 253 79.33 70.96 -4.26
N ASN A 254 80.21 71.33 -3.32
CA ASN A 254 81.63 71.53 -3.61
C ASN A 254 82.34 70.22 -4.01
N LEU A 255 82.01 69.09 -3.39
CA LEU A 255 82.52 67.77 -3.77
C LEU A 255 82.04 67.34 -5.17
N LYS A 256 80.78 67.61 -5.53
CA LYS A 256 80.27 67.39 -6.89
C LYS A 256 81.08 68.19 -7.93
N LYS A 257 81.47 69.42 -7.60
CA LYS A 257 82.29 70.26 -8.50
C LYS A 257 83.69 69.66 -8.71
N LYS A 258 84.37 69.23 -7.64
CA LYS A 258 85.67 68.52 -7.74
C LYS A 258 85.57 67.18 -8.49
N ASN A 259 84.47 66.45 -8.35
CA ASN A 259 84.26 65.18 -9.06
C ASN A 259 84.17 65.40 -10.59
N LYS A 260 83.57 66.50 -11.04
CA LYS A 260 83.56 66.88 -12.46
C LYS A 260 84.97 67.16 -13.01
N GLU A 261 85.85 67.77 -12.22
CA GLU A 261 87.26 68.01 -12.61
C GLU A 261 88.06 66.70 -12.70
N LEU A 262 87.82 65.77 -11.78
CA LEU A 262 88.41 64.42 -11.80
C LEU A 262 87.97 63.62 -13.03
N GLN A 263 86.68 63.68 -13.39
CA GLN A 263 86.18 63.05 -14.63
C GLN A 263 86.82 63.65 -15.89
N ALA A 264 87.07 64.96 -15.93
CA ALA A 264 87.79 65.59 -17.03
C ALA A 264 89.25 65.11 -17.16
N THR A 265 89.86 64.69 -16.05
CA THR A 265 91.21 64.13 -16.02
C THR A 265 91.23 62.67 -16.47
N LEU A 266 90.23 61.88 -16.05
CA LEU A 266 90.04 60.48 -16.46
C LEU A 266 89.92 60.35 -17.99
N ILE A 267 89.15 61.24 -18.62
CA ILE A 267 88.98 61.30 -20.08
C ILE A 267 90.31 61.51 -20.81
N ARG A 268 91.24 62.30 -20.24
CA ARG A 268 92.57 62.49 -20.84
C ARG A 268 93.40 61.21 -20.79
N ILE A 269 93.29 60.42 -19.72
CA ILE A 269 94.01 59.15 -19.56
C ILE A 269 93.47 58.09 -20.54
N GLU A 270 92.14 57.99 -20.68
CA GLU A 270 91.48 57.08 -21.63
C GLU A 270 91.92 57.33 -23.07
N THR A 271 92.08 58.61 -23.44
CA THR A 271 92.50 59.03 -24.79
C THR A 271 93.95 58.64 -25.08
N THR A 272 94.86 58.74 -24.10
CA THR A 272 96.29 58.41 -24.27
C THR A 272 96.53 56.89 -24.40
N LEU A 273 95.65 56.06 -23.82
CA LEU A 273 95.76 54.60 -23.82
C LEU A 273 94.93 53.91 -24.91
N GLY A 274 94.27 54.67 -25.79
CA GLY A 274 93.44 54.12 -26.87
C GLY A 274 92.19 53.38 -26.37
N LEU A 275 91.71 53.68 -25.16
CA LEU A 275 90.57 53.04 -24.54
C LEU A 275 89.28 53.81 -24.86
N GLN A 276 88.15 53.10 -25.05
CA GLN A 276 86.84 53.75 -25.17
C GLN A 276 86.48 54.49 -23.88
N LYS A 277 85.73 55.58 -24.02
CA LYS A 277 85.35 56.48 -22.92
C LYS A 277 84.45 55.76 -21.90
N GLY A 278 84.76 55.86 -20.61
CA GLY A 278 83.95 55.29 -19.51
C GLY A 278 84.36 53.88 -19.07
N VAL A 279 85.64 53.51 -19.23
CA VAL A 279 86.12 52.17 -18.87
C VAL A 279 86.49 52.13 -17.38
N SER A 280 85.88 51.21 -16.63
CA SER A 280 86.07 51.11 -15.17
C SER A 280 87.50 50.75 -14.77
N CYS A 281 87.95 51.17 -13.58
CA CYS A 281 89.25 50.78 -13.03
C CYS A 281 89.47 49.25 -13.03
N ASP A 282 88.41 48.46 -12.84
CA ASP A 282 88.44 46.99 -12.93
C ASP A 282 88.71 46.45 -14.33
N SER A 283 88.37 47.22 -15.37
CA SER A 283 88.62 46.85 -16.76
C SER A 283 90.07 47.16 -17.15
N ILE A 284 90.64 48.24 -16.60
CA ILE A 284 92.08 48.57 -16.68
C ILE A 284 92.90 47.50 -15.93
N LEU A 285 92.47 47.10 -14.73
CA LEU A 285 93.08 46.02 -13.96
C LEU A 285 92.94 44.63 -14.63
N ARG A 286 91.81 44.34 -15.30
CA ARG A 286 91.62 43.09 -16.06
C ARG A 286 92.53 42.98 -17.28
N ALA A 287 92.80 44.09 -17.98
CA ALA A 287 93.76 44.09 -19.09
C ALA A 287 95.20 43.76 -18.61
N ILE A 288 95.59 44.29 -17.45
CA ILE A 288 96.88 44.00 -16.81
C ILE A 288 96.95 42.54 -16.32
N ASN A 289 95.86 42.00 -15.74
CA ASN A 289 95.79 40.61 -15.28
C ASN A 289 95.81 39.57 -16.42
N LYS A 290 95.23 39.89 -17.58
CA LYS A 290 95.15 38.98 -18.74
C LYS A 290 96.48 38.84 -19.49
N ALA A 291 97.33 39.87 -19.45
CA ALA A 291 98.58 39.91 -20.23
C ALA A 291 99.80 39.27 -19.54
N ILE A 292 99.83 39.17 -18.19
CA ILE A 292 101.08 38.87 -17.46
C ILE A 292 100.96 37.69 -16.47
N VAL A 293 99.81 37.48 -15.83
CA VAL A 293 99.71 36.56 -14.67
C VAL A 293 99.24 35.15 -15.05
N ILE A 294 98.35 35.03 -16.03
CA ILE A 294 97.76 33.74 -16.45
C ILE A 294 98.76 32.80 -17.15
N PRO A 295 99.66 33.26 -18.04
CA PRO A 295 100.62 32.39 -18.72
C PRO A 295 101.62 31.70 -17.76
N ASN A 296 102.01 32.37 -16.68
CA ASN A 296 103.02 31.86 -15.74
C ASN A 296 102.51 30.71 -14.86
N LYS A 297 101.21 30.70 -14.49
CA LYS A 297 100.62 29.58 -13.72
C LYS A 297 100.37 28.34 -14.58
N LEU A 298 99.96 28.51 -15.84
CA LEU A 298 99.80 27.42 -16.81
C LEU A 298 101.13 26.76 -17.16
N LYS A 299 102.22 27.53 -17.25
CA LYS A 299 103.57 26.99 -17.45
C LYS A 299 104.04 26.09 -16.31
N VAL A 300 103.71 26.41 -15.05
CA VAL A 300 104.06 25.55 -13.89
C VAL A 300 103.29 24.23 -13.89
N LEU A 301 102.01 24.25 -14.27
CA LEU A 301 101.17 23.04 -14.36
C LEU A 301 101.57 22.15 -15.55
N GLY A 302 101.83 22.74 -16.71
CA GLY A 302 102.31 22.00 -17.87
C GLY A 302 103.64 21.29 -17.61
N ASN A 303 104.59 21.93 -16.93
CA ASN A 303 105.86 21.31 -16.55
C ASN A 303 105.67 20.08 -15.65
N LYS A 304 104.69 20.11 -14.74
CA LYS A 304 104.36 18.94 -13.90
C LYS A 304 103.72 17.81 -14.71
N LEU A 305 102.90 18.13 -15.71
CA LEU A 305 102.29 17.15 -16.62
C LEU A 305 103.33 16.52 -17.56
N VAL A 306 104.35 17.27 -17.97
CA VAL A 306 105.51 16.74 -18.71
C VAL A 306 106.29 15.75 -17.85
N ILE A 307 106.54 16.06 -16.57
CA ILE A 307 107.21 15.13 -15.64
C ILE A 307 106.40 13.84 -15.46
N ALA A 308 105.07 13.92 -15.47
CA ALA A 308 104.18 12.77 -15.40
C ALA A 308 104.05 11.98 -16.73
N ASN A 309 104.81 12.34 -17.78
CA ASN A 309 104.76 11.79 -19.14
C ASN A 309 103.38 11.90 -19.82
N LEU A 310 102.54 12.85 -19.38
CA LEU A 310 101.22 13.07 -19.97
C LEU A 310 101.23 14.13 -21.07
N LEU A 311 102.21 15.03 -21.05
CA LEU A 311 102.36 16.12 -22.00
C LEU A 311 103.78 16.08 -22.60
N LYS A 312 103.95 16.45 -23.88
CA LYS A 312 105.28 16.59 -24.49
C LYS A 312 105.96 17.86 -24.00
N LYS A 313 107.31 17.90 -24.03
CA LYS A 313 108.11 19.03 -23.50
C LYS A 313 107.81 20.38 -24.17
N ASP A 314 107.29 20.36 -25.40
CA ASP A 314 107.02 21.49 -26.29
C ASP A 314 105.52 21.84 -26.36
N TYR A 315 104.86 21.87 -25.20
CA TYR A 315 103.42 22.11 -25.10
C TYR A 315 103.03 23.59 -25.16
N GLN A 316 101.83 23.87 -25.67
CA GLN A 316 101.15 25.15 -25.56
C GLN A 316 100.27 25.21 -24.29
N PRO A 317 100.01 26.40 -23.73
CA PRO A 317 99.14 26.56 -22.56
C PRO A 317 97.74 25.94 -22.74
N GLU A 318 97.23 25.93 -23.96
CA GLU A 318 95.96 25.31 -24.34
C GLU A 318 96.02 23.78 -24.23
N ASP A 319 97.16 23.16 -24.58
CA ASP A 319 97.37 21.71 -24.43
C ASP A 319 97.33 21.29 -22.95
N VAL A 320 97.83 22.16 -22.05
CA VAL A 320 97.76 21.95 -20.59
C VAL A 320 96.31 21.89 -20.13
N LEU A 321 95.46 22.79 -20.64
CA LEU A 321 94.05 22.85 -20.27
C LEU A 321 93.26 21.66 -20.82
N GLU A 322 93.56 21.24 -22.05
CA GLU A 322 92.91 20.08 -22.66
C GLU A 322 93.22 18.79 -21.89
N ILE A 323 94.48 18.57 -21.52
CA ILE A 323 94.87 17.40 -20.71
C ILE A 323 94.28 17.47 -19.31
N LEU A 324 94.29 18.63 -18.66
CA LEU A 324 93.66 18.77 -17.33
C LEU A 324 92.16 18.49 -17.38
N ASN A 325 91.46 18.93 -18.42
CA ASN A 325 90.04 18.61 -18.62
C ASN A 325 89.82 17.12 -18.86
N GLY A 326 90.65 16.46 -19.67
CA GLY A 326 90.58 15.02 -19.89
C GLY A 326 90.79 14.23 -18.60
N VAL A 327 91.82 14.59 -17.83
CA VAL A 327 92.14 13.95 -16.55
C VAL A 327 91.04 14.19 -15.51
N LEU A 328 90.44 15.39 -15.47
CA LEU A 328 89.32 15.70 -14.58
C LEU A 328 88.06 14.91 -14.94
N ASN A 329 87.74 14.77 -16.23
CA ASN A 329 86.61 13.98 -16.69
C ASN A 329 86.79 12.49 -16.36
N ASP A 330 87.98 11.93 -16.57
CA ASP A 330 88.30 10.54 -16.18
C ASP A 330 88.10 10.33 -14.66
N TYR A 331 88.43 11.32 -13.82
CA TYR A 331 88.19 11.26 -12.37
C TYR A 331 86.71 11.34 -12.00
N LEU A 332 85.94 12.22 -12.65
CA LEU A 332 84.50 12.31 -12.43
C LEU A 332 83.80 11.00 -12.84
N ASP A 333 84.24 10.39 -13.94
CA ASP A 333 83.74 9.08 -14.35
C ASP A 333 84.18 7.96 -13.40
N PHE A 334 85.41 7.99 -12.87
CA PHE A 334 85.83 7.09 -11.78
C PHE A 334 84.90 7.21 -10.58
N ARG A 335 84.60 8.43 -10.13
CA ARG A 335 83.70 8.67 -8.99
C ARG A 335 82.29 8.17 -9.24
N ARG A 336 81.74 8.36 -10.45
CA ARG A 336 80.42 7.86 -10.82
C ARG A 336 80.35 6.33 -10.80
N HIS A 337 81.39 5.65 -11.28
CA HIS A 337 81.42 4.19 -11.40
C HIS A 337 82.08 3.49 -10.21
N GLN A 338 82.54 4.23 -9.19
CA GLN A 338 83.21 3.72 -8.00
C GLN A 338 82.50 2.54 -7.32
N PRO A 339 81.16 2.53 -7.14
CA PRO A 339 80.47 1.41 -6.49
C PRO A 339 80.59 0.09 -7.29
N MET A 340 80.55 0.18 -8.63
CA MET A 340 80.67 -0.96 -9.52
C MET A 340 82.12 -1.49 -9.53
N ILE A 341 83.09 -0.58 -9.58
CA ILE A 341 84.53 -0.89 -9.49
C ILE A 341 84.85 -1.62 -8.17
N CYS A 342 84.40 -1.08 -7.04
CA CYS A 342 84.65 -1.69 -5.73
C CYS A 342 84.04 -3.10 -5.64
N LYS A 343 82.86 -3.31 -6.23
CA LYS A 343 82.20 -4.62 -6.29
C LYS A 343 83.05 -5.65 -7.07
N GLU A 344 83.59 -5.29 -8.23
CA GLU A 344 84.46 -6.19 -9.02
C GLU A 344 85.81 -6.47 -8.35
N LEU A 345 86.32 -5.54 -7.56
CA LEU A 345 87.56 -5.70 -6.79
C LEU A 345 87.35 -6.42 -5.45
N GLY A 346 86.11 -6.76 -5.10
CA GLY A 346 85.75 -7.45 -3.85
C GLY A 346 86.00 -6.59 -2.61
N ILE A 347 85.90 -5.27 -2.72
CA ILE A 347 86.08 -4.31 -1.63
C ILE A 347 84.81 -3.50 -1.40
N LYS A 348 84.66 -2.89 -0.22
CA LYS A 348 83.47 -2.09 0.10
C LYS A 348 83.43 -0.83 -0.77
N ALA A 349 82.23 -0.45 -1.23
CA ALA A 349 82.04 0.75 -2.06
C ALA A 349 82.53 2.05 -1.39
N THR A 350 82.59 2.08 -0.06
CA THR A 350 83.06 3.20 0.77
C THR A 350 84.55 3.19 1.06
N SER A 351 85.33 2.25 0.50
CA SER A 351 86.78 2.24 0.66
C SER A 351 87.41 3.54 0.12
N ASN A 352 88.47 4.02 0.79
CA ASN A 352 89.16 5.22 0.36
C ASN A 352 89.85 5.00 -1.01
N ILE A 353 90.08 6.09 -1.73
CA ILE A 353 90.55 6.03 -3.13
C ILE A 353 91.91 5.33 -3.26
N GLU A 354 92.77 5.48 -2.25
CA GLU A 354 94.11 4.88 -2.20
C GLU A 354 94.03 3.34 -2.06
N THR A 355 93.10 2.84 -1.26
CA THR A 355 92.83 1.40 -1.11
C THR A 355 92.27 0.80 -2.39
N ILE A 356 91.39 1.53 -3.08
CA ILE A 356 90.81 1.10 -4.36
C ILE A 356 91.91 1.00 -5.43
N LEU A 357 92.74 2.04 -5.55
CA LEU A 357 93.84 2.07 -6.52
C LEU A 357 94.88 0.96 -6.28
N LYS A 358 95.21 0.67 -5.01
CA LYS A 358 96.14 -0.42 -4.66
C LYS A 358 95.60 -1.80 -5.09
N LYS A 359 94.32 -2.07 -4.81
CA LYS A 359 93.62 -3.29 -5.24
C LYS A 359 93.50 -3.42 -6.76
N MET A 360 93.32 -2.30 -7.48
CA MET A 360 93.33 -2.29 -8.95
C MET A 360 94.71 -2.66 -9.52
N GLN A 361 95.80 -2.24 -8.87
CA GLN A 361 97.16 -2.57 -9.29
C GLN A 361 97.54 -4.02 -9.00
N GLU A 362 96.98 -4.62 -7.93
CA GLU A 362 97.19 -6.02 -7.54
C GLU A 362 96.46 -7.01 -8.46
N LYS A 363 95.32 -6.62 -9.06
CA LYS A 363 94.54 -7.41 -10.03
C LYS A 363 95.11 -7.24 -11.45
N LYS A 364 96.37 -7.64 -11.65
CA LYS A 364 96.97 -7.76 -12.97
C LYS A 364 96.89 -9.21 -13.42
N ASP A 365 96.42 -9.38 -14.64
CA ASP A 365 96.33 -10.61 -15.43
C ASP A 365 94.99 -11.34 -15.34
N GLU A 366 94.41 -11.54 -16.53
CA GLU A 366 93.14 -12.18 -16.88
C GLU A 366 91.92 -11.24 -17.02
N SER A 367 91.71 -10.82 -18.29
CA SER A 367 90.56 -10.11 -18.90
C SER A 367 90.74 -8.61 -19.24
N GLY A 368 90.38 -8.24 -20.47
CA GLY A 368 90.57 -6.90 -21.08
C GLY A 368 89.84 -5.74 -20.40
N VAL A 369 89.05 -6.02 -19.37
CA VAL A 369 88.45 -5.02 -18.47
C VAL A 369 89.54 -4.30 -17.65
N SER A 370 90.72 -4.91 -17.48
CA SER A 370 91.89 -4.34 -16.77
C SER A 370 92.45 -3.04 -17.39
N ALA A 371 92.34 -2.84 -18.71
CA ALA A 371 92.94 -1.67 -19.38
C ALA A 371 92.19 -0.36 -19.12
N TYR A 372 90.85 -0.41 -19.15
CA TYR A 372 90.00 0.74 -18.86
C TYR A 372 90.16 1.21 -17.40
N PHE A 373 90.18 0.25 -16.48
CA PHE A 373 90.41 0.51 -15.06
C PHE A 373 91.83 0.98 -14.75
N SER A 374 92.84 0.46 -15.48
CA SER A 374 94.21 0.96 -15.39
C SER A 374 94.33 2.42 -15.85
N ARG A 375 93.60 2.84 -16.90
CA ARG A 375 93.58 4.24 -17.35
C ARG A 375 92.94 5.14 -16.30
N LEU A 376 91.74 4.80 -15.83
CA LEU A 376 91.04 5.55 -14.78
C LEU A 376 91.90 5.68 -13.50
N GLY A 377 92.56 4.60 -13.11
CA GLY A 377 93.45 4.58 -11.95
C GLY A 377 94.67 5.50 -12.13
N ARG A 378 95.29 5.52 -13.32
CA ARG A 378 96.41 6.42 -13.62
C ARG A 378 96.00 7.89 -13.67
N SER A 379 94.87 8.22 -14.32
CA SER A 379 94.33 9.59 -14.36
C SER A 379 94.01 10.11 -12.96
N THR A 380 93.41 9.25 -12.12
CA THR A 380 93.13 9.57 -10.71
C THR A 380 94.41 9.77 -9.89
N LEU A 381 95.41 8.89 -10.03
CA LEU A 381 96.71 9.02 -9.36
C LEU A 381 97.45 10.30 -9.80
N CYS A 382 97.31 10.68 -11.07
CA CYS A 382 97.89 11.91 -11.60
C CYS A 382 97.31 13.15 -10.90
N LEU A 383 95.99 13.27 -10.75
CA LEU A 383 95.38 14.40 -10.01
C LEU A 383 95.84 14.46 -8.56
N LEU A 384 95.94 13.32 -7.89
CA LEU A 384 96.47 13.26 -6.52
C LEU A 384 97.92 13.77 -6.47
N SER A 385 98.77 13.37 -7.42
CA SER A 385 100.17 13.82 -7.52
C SER A 385 100.32 15.30 -7.90
N LEU A 386 99.35 15.86 -8.64
CA LEU A 386 99.28 17.28 -8.97
C LEU A 386 98.79 18.14 -7.80
N GLY A 387 98.41 17.51 -6.67
CA GLY A 387 97.96 18.19 -5.45
C GLY A 387 96.49 18.58 -5.44
N PHE A 388 95.67 18.07 -6.38
CA PHE A 388 94.23 18.37 -6.44
C PHE A 388 93.42 17.72 -5.30
N ALA A 389 94.03 16.79 -4.55
CA ALA A 389 93.42 16.11 -3.40
C ALA A 389 93.10 17.00 -2.17
N LYS A 390 93.47 18.30 -2.21
CA LYS A 390 93.14 19.28 -1.17
C LYS A 390 92.15 20.36 -1.63
N VAL A 391 91.59 20.24 -2.84
CA VAL A 391 90.68 21.23 -3.45
C VAL A 391 89.25 20.68 -3.63
N VAL A 392 89.06 19.37 -3.49
CA VAL A 392 87.76 18.67 -3.39
C VAL A 392 87.77 17.86 -2.11
#